data_AF-A0A951ADE9-F1
#
_entry.id   AF-A0A951ADE9-F1
#
_cell.length_a   1.000
_cell.length_b   1.000
_cell.length_c   1.000
_cell.angle_alpha   90.00
_cell.angle_beta   90.00
_cell.angle_gamma   90.00
#
_symmetry.space_group_name_H-M   'P 1'
#
loop_
_entity.id
_entity.type
_entity.pdbx_description
1 polymer ?
#
loop_
_entity_poly.entity_id
_entity_poly.type
_entity_poly.pdbx_seq_one_letter_code
_entity_poly.pdbx_strand_id
1 'polypeptide(L)'
;MAEFDLVIRNGTVATAADTTACDIGVRNGTVVALGQNLAAGTRDIDASGKLVLPGAIDSHCHIEQKSSAGVMCADDFYSATVSAAFGGTTTVIPFAAQHRGQSLREVVQEYHAAAEPKAVIDYAFHLIISDPTEQVLGQELP
;
A
#
# COMPACT_ATOMS: atom_id res chain seq x y z
N MET A 1 -20.54 -23.24 -5.69
CA MET A 1 -19.30 -22.44 -5.74
C MET A 1 -18.70 -22.42 -4.34
N ALA A 2 -17.38 -22.40 -4.21
CA ALA A 2 -16.74 -22.35 -2.89
C ALA A 2 -17.20 -21.07 -2.15
N GLU A 3 -17.33 -21.16 -0.82
CA GLU A 3 -17.72 -20.03 0.01
C GLU A 3 -16.61 -18.95 0.01
N PHE A 4 -15.36 -19.33 -0.15
CA PHE A 4 -14.21 -18.43 -0.12
C PHE A 4 -13.38 -18.56 -1.41
N ASP A 5 -12.77 -17.45 -1.85
CA ASP A 5 -11.81 -17.46 -2.95
C ASP A 5 -10.44 -17.93 -2.45
N LEU A 6 -10.09 -17.52 -1.22
CA LEU A 6 -8.86 -17.89 -0.52
C LEU A 6 -9.17 -18.23 0.94
N VAL A 7 -8.57 -19.32 1.46
CA VAL A 7 -8.50 -19.59 2.90
C VAL A 7 -7.04 -19.73 3.34
N ILE A 8 -6.64 -18.94 4.34
CA ILE A 8 -5.35 -19.10 5.02
C ILE A 8 -5.60 -19.93 6.29
N ARG A 9 -4.95 -21.08 6.42
CA ARG A 9 -5.27 -22.10 7.43
C ARG A 9 -4.22 -22.20 8.52
N ASN A 10 -4.63 -22.62 9.71
CA ASN A 10 -3.74 -23.02 10.81
C ASN A 10 -2.75 -21.92 11.24
N GLY A 11 -3.07 -20.66 10.96
CA GLY A 11 -2.23 -19.52 11.26
C GLY A 11 -2.40 -19.06 12.70
N THR A 12 -1.35 -18.43 13.24
CA THR A 12 -1.52 -17.53 14.38
C THR A 12 -1.76 -16.12 13.83
N VAL A 13 -3.02 -15.72 13.76
CA VAL A 13 -3.41 -14.38 13.31
C VAL A 13 -3.04 -13.39 14.41
N ALA A 14 -2.20 -12.42 14.07
CA ALA A 14 -1.78 -11.39 15.02
C ALA A 14 -2.21 -10.02 14.52
N THR A 15 -2.97 -9.33 15.35
CA THR A 15 -3.37 -7.93 15.15
C THR A 15 -2.58 -7.04 16.10
N ALA A 16 -2.80 -5.72 16.02
CA ALA A 16 -2.20 -4.80 16.98
C ALA A 16 -2.70 -5.01 18.43
N ALA A 17 -3.89 -5.62 18.60
CA ALA A 17 -4.49 -5.82 19.91
C ALA A 17 -4.11 -7.18 20.53
N ASP A 18 -4.29 -8.26 19.76
CA ASP A 18 -4.19 -9.63 20.26
C ASP A 18 -3.69 -10.60 19.19
N THR A 19 -3.34 -11.81 19.65
CA THR A 19 -3.02 -12.97 18.80
C THR A 19 -4.05 -14.09 19.01
N THR A 20 -4.43 -14.79 17.94
CA THR A 20 -5.41 -15.88 18.00
C THR A 20 -5.10 -16.94 16.94
N ALA A 21 -5.23 -18.21 17.31
CA ALA A 21 -5.15 -19.31 16.35
C ALA A 21 -6.49 -19.44 15.60
N CYS A 22 -6.49 -19.12 14.31
CA CYS A 22 -7.66 -19.25 13.45
C CYS A 22 -7.27 -19.28 11.95
N ASP A 23 -8.23 -19.70 11.14
CA ASP A 23 -8.22 -19.58 9.70
C ASP A 23 -8.79 -18.21 9.28
N ILE A 24 -8.36 -17.71 8.13
CA ILE A 24 -8.88 -16.48 7.50
C ILE A 24 -9.57 -16.84 6.18
N GLY A 25 -10.85 -16.50 6.06
CA GLY A 25 -11.62 -16.62 4.82
C GLY A 25 -11.66 -15.28 4.07
N VAL A 26 -11.28 -15.31 2.79
CA VAL A 26 -11.24 -14.13 1.90
C VAL A 26 -12.19 -14.35 0.72
N ARG A 27 -12.96 -13.31 0.38
CA ARG A 27 -13.83 -13.26 -0.80
C ARG A 27 -13.74 -11.89 -1.46
N ASN A 28 -13.57 -11.85 -2.78
CA ASN A 28 -13.46 -10.62 -3.58
C ASN A 28 -12.48 -9.60 -3.00
N GLY A 29 -11.29 -10.04 -2.60
CA GLY A 29 -10.25 -9.18 -2.01
C GLY A 29 -10.51 -8.71 -0.57
N THR A 30 -11.60 -9.16 0.07
CA THR A 30 -11.97 -8.75 1.43
C THR A 30 -11.89 -9.93 2.40
N VAL A 31 -11.38 -9.71 3.60
CA VAL A 31 -11.49 -10.68 4.71
C VAL A 31 -12.94 -10.72 5.19
N VAL A 32 -13.61 -11.86 5.01
CA VAL A 32 -15.05 -12.02 5.33
C VAL A 32 -15.31 -12.95 6.52
N ALA A 33 -14.29 -13.70 6.96
CA ALA A 33 -14.41 -14.60 8.11
C ALA A 33 -13.07 -14.78 8.83
N LEU A 34 -13.14 -14.87 10.15
CA LEU A 34 -12.09 -15.39 11.03
C LEU A 34 -12.73 -16.50 11.86
N GLY A 35 -12.15 -17.71 11.87
CA GLY A 35 -12.75 -18.83 12.57
C GLY A 35 -11.87 -20.08 12.54
N GLN A 36 -12.28 -21.12 13.26
CA GLN A 36 -11.58 -22.40 13.21
C GLN A 36 -12.26 -23.34 12.21
N ASN A 37 -11.47 -24.14 11.50
CA ASN A 37 -11.96 -25.18 10.58
C ASN A 37 -12.91 -24.62 9.51
N LEU A 38 -12.53 -23.49 8.89
CA LEU A 38 -13.33 -22.92 7.80
C LEU A 38 -13.41 -23.89 6.61
N ALA A 39 -14.52 -23.85 5.87
CA ALA A 39 -14.69 -24.66 4.67
C ALA A 39 -13.57 -24.42 3.64
N ALA A 40 -13.35 -25.38 2.73
CA ALA A 40 -12.39 -25.22 1.63
C ALA A 40 -12.71 -24.00 0.77
N GLY A 41 -11.70 -23.16 0.51
CA GLY A 41 -11.78 -22.11 -0.48
C GLY A 41 -11.50 -22.65 -1.88
N THR A 42 -11.56 -21.76 -2.87
CA THR A 42 -11.06 -22.06 -4.22
C THR A 42 -9.55 -22.27 -4.19
N ARG A 43 -8.84 -21.55 -3.32
CA ARG A 43 -7.41 -21.72 -3.01
C ARG A 43 -7.21 -21.76 -1.50
N ASP A 44 -6.34 -22.65 -1.05
CA ASP A 44 -5.96 -22.75 0.35
C ASP A 44 -4.45 -22.54 0.52
N ILE A 45 -4.06 -21.88 1.62
CA ILE A 45 -2.66 -21.67 2.02
C ILE A 45 -2.51 -22.20 3.45
N ASP A 46 -1.58 -23.13 3.67
CA ASP A 46 -1.25 -23.62 5.01
C ASP A 46 -0.22 -22.69 5.69
N ALA A 47 -0.63 -22.06 6.78
CA ALA A 47 0.19 -21.17 7.60
C ALA A 47 0.59 -21.82 8.94
N SER A 48 0.58 -23.16 9.02
CA SER A 48 1.01 -23.91 10.21
C SER A 48 2.37 -23.44 10.73
N GLY A 49 2.40 -23.04 12.00
CA GLY A 49 3.61 -22.54 12.67
C GLY A 49 4.08 -21.17 12.16
N LYS A 50 3.22 -20.42 11.45
CA LYS A 50 3.49 -19.07 10.97
C LYS A 50 2.55 -18.05 11.61
N LEU A 51 3.03 -16.82 11.68
CA LEU A 51 2.18 -15.66 11.96
C LEU A 51 1.49 -15.24 10.66
N VAL A 52 0.22 -14.84 10.77
CA VAL A 52 -0.52 -14.16 9.70
C VAL A 52 -0.79 -12.74 10.17
N LEU A 53 -0.16 -11.78 9.50
CA LEU A 53 -0.15 -10.37 9.88
C LEU A 53 -0.96 -9.54 8.87
N PRO A 54 -1.54 -8.40 9.27
CA PRO A 54 -1.87 -7.35 8.31
C PRO A 54 -0.63 -7.00 7.49
N GLY A 55 -0.81 -6.76 6.19
CA GLY A 55 0.28 -6.23 5.38
C GLY A 55 0.73 -4.88 5.93
N ALA A 56 2.05 -4.65 5.95
CA ALA A 56 2.60 -3.44 6.51
C ALA A 56 2.26 -2.22 5.63
N ILE A 57 2.16 -1.05 6.27
CA ILE A 57 1.99 0.24 5.62
C ILE A 57 3.29 1.02 5.80
N ASP A 58 3.99 1.29 4.71
CA ASP A 58 5.14 2.18 4.71
C ASP A 58 4.68 3.62 4.48
N SER A 59 4.62 4.40 5.56
CA SER A 59 4.14 5.78 5.53
C SER A 59 5.21 6.80 5.14
N HIS A 60 6.44 6.39 4.81
CA HIS A 60 7.51 7.33 4.48
C HIS A 60 8.49 6.74 3.48
N CYS A 61 8.23 6.99 2.20
CA CYS A 61 9.12 6.58 1.12
C CYS A 61 9.21 7.63 0.00
N HIS A 62 10.25 7.51 -0.83
CA HIS A 62 10.50 8.39 -1.97
C HIS A 62 10.64 7.53 -3.22
N ILE A 63 9.59 7.49 -4.05
CA ILE A 63 9.48 6.58 -5.20
C ILE A 63 9.25 7.42 -6.44
N GLU A 64 10.07 7.21 -7.48
CA GLU A 64 10.02 7.98 -8.73
C GLU A 64 9.95 9.51 -8.49
N GLN A 65 10.54 9.94 -7.38
CA GLN A 65 10.55 11.33 -6.94
C GLN A 65 11.83 12.01 -7.42
N LYS A 66 11.68 13.19 -8.01
CA LYS A 66 12.79 14.07 -8.34
C LYS A 66 13.25 14.81 -7.08
N SER A 67 14.52 14.67 -6.74
CA SER A 67 15.13 15.40 -5.63
C SER A 67 15.21 16.90 -5.90
N SER A 68 15.45 17.70 -4.86
CA SER A 68 15.69 19.15 -5.00
C SER A 68 16.88 19.49 -5.88
N ALA A 69 17.85 18.58 -6.01
CA ALA A 69 19.00 18.70 -6.92
C ALA A 69 18.67 18.27 -8.36
N GLY A 70 17.43 17.86 -8.64
CA GLY A 70 16.97 17.45 -9.97
C GLY A 70 17.31 16.00 -10.34
N VAL A 71 17.87 15.22 -9.42
CA VAL A 71 18.19 13.80 -9.61
C VAL A 71 16.98 12.94 -9.26
N MET A 72 16.64 11.99 -10.13
CA MET A 72 15.53 11.04 -9.91
C MET A 72 15.95 9.90 -8.96
N CYS A 73 15.04 9.45 -8.10
CA CYS A 73 15.23 8.21 -7.34
C CYS A 73 15.53 7.03 -8.28
N ALA A 74 16.34 6.08 -7.81
CA ALA A 74 16.70 4.90 -8.60
C ALA A 74 15.52 3.93 -8.76
N ASP A 75 14.70 3.81 -7.72
CA ASP A 75 13.48 3.02 -7.78
C ASP A 75 12.31 3.81 -8.39
N ASP A 76 11.64 3.15 -9.33
CA ASP A 76 10.37 3.61 -9.88
C ASP A 76 9.21 2.94 -9.13
N PHE A 77 7.96 3.29 -9.47
CA PHE A 77 6.81 2.70 -8.79
C PHE A 77 6.72 1.18 -8.93
N TYR A 78 7.28 0.57 -9.97
CA TYR A 78 7.27 -0.89 -10.13
C TYR A 78 8.33 -1.53 -9.23
N SER A 79 9.59 -1.11 -9.34
CA SER A 79 10.68 -1.73 -8.55
C SER A 79 10.48 -1.52 -7.04
N ALA A 80 10.04 -0.33 -6.63
CA ALA A 80 9.77 -0.03 -5.23
C ALA A 80 8.63 -0.89 -4.67
N THR A 81 7.50 -0.98 -5.36
CA THR A 81 6.33 -1.72 -4.84
C THR A 81 6.51 -3.24 -4.90
N VAL A 82 7.27 -3.76 -5.88
CA VAL A 82 7.71 -5.15 -5.87
C VAL A 82 8.59 -5.42 -4.64
N SER A 83 9.59 -4.58 -4.39
CA SER A 83 10.47 -4.71 -3.23
C SER A 83 9.68 -4.68 -1.91
N ALA A 84 8.73 -3.74 -1.79
CA ALA A 84 7.82 -3.62 -0.65
C ALA A 84 7.00 -4.91 -0.44
N ALA A 85 6.40 -5.45 -1.49
CA ALA A 85 5.61 -6.68 -1.43
C ALA A 85 6.45 -7.90 -0.97
N PHE A 86 7.68 -8.04 -1.48
CA PHE A 86 8.62 -9.08 -1.03
C PHE A 86 9.02 -8.92 0.44
N GLY A 87 9.02 -7.69 0.96
CA GLY A 87 9.26 -7.37 2.36
C GLY A 87 8.04 -7.53 3.28
N GLY A 88 6.84 -7.79 2.75
CA GLY A 88 5.59 -7.88 3.51
C GLY A 88 4.83 -6.56 3.68
N THR A 89 5.25 -5.50 2.97
CA THR A 89 4.52 -4.22 2.88
C THR A 89 3.52 -4.28 1.73
N THR A 90 2.26 -3.95 2.00
CA THR A 90 1.16 -4.00 1.01
C THR A 90 0.59 -2.63 0.71
N THR A 91 1.08 -1.57 1.37
CA THR A 91 0.68 -0.20 1.08
C THR A 91 1.86 0.74 1.27
N VAL A 92 2.04 1.68 0.34
CA VAL A 92 3.07 2.73 0.44
C VAL A 92 2.44 4.12 0.39
N ILE A 93 3.01 5.07 1.12
CA ILE A 93 2.58 6.48 1.11
C ILE A 93 3.78 7.37 0.77
N PRO A 94 4.22 7.41 -0.50
CA PRO A 94 5.31 8.27 -0.92
C PRO A 94 4.95 9.75 -0.92
N PHE A 95 5.97 10.59 -1.01
CA PHE A 95 5.81 12.05 -1.08
C PHE A 95 5.70 12.55 -2.52
N ALA A 96 4.54 13.09 -2.88
CA ALA A 96 4.36 13.93 -4.06
C ALA A 96 5.03 15.29 -3.82
N ALA A 97 6.18 15.52 -4.45
CA ALA A 97 7.03 16.65 -4.15
C ALA A 97 6.81 17.84 -5.10
N GLN A 98 6.24 18.93 -4.58
CA GLN A 98 6.16 20.19 -5.32
C GLN A 98 7.56 20.78 -5.48
N HIS A 99 7.92 21.21 -6.69
CA HIS A 99 8.99 22.16 -6.95
C HIS A 99 8.42 23.58 -7.10
N ARG A 100 9.24 24.59 -6.80
CA ARG A 100 8.79 26.00 -6.81
C ARG A 100 8.15 26.39 -8.13
N GLY A 101 7.01 27.07 -8.06
CA GLY A 101 6.19 27.47 -9.20
C GLY A 101 5.23 26.41 -9.76
N GLN A 102 5.23 25.16 -9.27
CA GLN A 102 4.28 24.14 -9.70
C GLN A 102 2.94 24.23 -8.96
N SER A 103 1.84 23.85 -9.63
CA SER A 103 0.56 23.59 -8.95
C SER A 103 0.64 22.29 -8.15
N LEU A 104 0.05 22.27 -6.96
CA LEU A 104 -0.11 21.07 -6.15
C LEU A 104 -1.01 20.03 -6.80
N ARG A 105 -2.07 20.47 -7.50
CA ARG A 105 -3.01 19.56 -8.18
C ARG A 105 -2.34 18.86 -9.35
N GLU A 106 -1.56 19.60 -10.13
CA GLU A 106 -0.75 19.04 -11.22
C GLU A 106 0.28 18.05 -10.69
N VAL A 107 0.99 18.38 -9.60
CA VAL A 107 1.93 17.46 -8.94
C VAL A 107 1.25 16.16 -8.52
N VAL A 108 0.07 16.20 -7.90
CA VAL A 108 -0.66 14.98 -7.53
C VAL A 108 -1.06 14.17 -8.78
N GLN A 109 -1.52 14.83 -9.85
CA GLN A 109 -1.86 14.16 -11.11
C GLN A 109 -0.64 13.50 -11.77
N GLU A 110 0.52 14.17 -11.78
CA GLU A 110 1.78 13.61 -12.29
C GLU A 110 2.19 12.34 -11.54
N TYR A 111 2.08 12.35 -10.21
CA TYR A 111 2.41 11.18 -9.39
C TYR A 111 1.42 10.02 -9.60
N HIS A 112 0.12 10.30 -9.76
CA HIS A 112 -0.84 9.25 -10.17
C HIS A 112 -0.49 8.68 -11.54
N ALA A 113 -0.18 9.53 -12.54
CA ALA A 113 0.18 9.09 -13.87
C ALA A 113 1.45 8.21 -13.90
N ALA A 114 2.39 8.44 -12.97
CA ALA A 114 3.57 7.59 -12.80
C ALA A 114 3.25 6.26 -12.08
N ALA A 115 2.40 6.31 -11.04
CA ALA A 115 2.11 5.16 -10.18
C ALA A 115 1.10 4.17 -10.80
N GLU A 116 0.00 4.65 -11.37
CA GLU A 116 -1.10 3.84 -11.92
C GLU A 116 -0.65 2.69 -12.84
N PRO A 117 0.26 2.90 -13.81
CA PRO A 117 0.69 1.82 -14.71
C PRO A 117 1.75 0.87 -14.10
N LYS A 118 2.31 1.18 -12.93
CA LYS A 118 3.51 0.51 -12.40
C LYS A 118 3.35 -0.13 -11.03
N ALA A 119 2.57 0.47 -10.13
CA ALA A 119 2.42 0.00 -8.76
C ALA A 119 1.76 -1.38 -8.71
N VAL A 120 2.34 -2.31 -7.95
CA VAL A 120 1.80 -3.68 -7.77
C VAL A 120 1.12 -3.90 -6.42
N ILE A 121 1.14 -2.89 -5.55
CA ILE A 121 0.44 -2.83 -4.26
C ILE A 121 -0.28 -1.48 -4.13
N ASP A 122 -1.16 -1.35 -3.14
CA ASP A 122 -1.92 -0.13 -2.91
C ASP A 122 -1.00 1.05 -2.54
N TYR A 123 -1.43 2.27 -2.88
CA TYR A 123 -0.66 3.47 -2.56
C TYR A 123 -1.55 4.68 -2.24
N ALA A 124 -0.95 5.65 -1.56
CA ALA A 124 -1.48 7.01 -1.36
C ALA A 124 -0.32 8.02 -1.46
N PHE A 125 -0.59 9.31 -1.26
CA PHE A 125 0.46 10.35 -1.29
C PHE A 125 0.41 11.28 -0.08
N HIS A 126 1.59 11.58 0.46
CA HIS A 126 1.83 12.81 1.18
C HIS A 126 2.18 13.92 0.20
N LEU A 127 1.80 15.16 0.50
CA LEU A 127 2.09 16.30 -0.37
C LEU A 127 3.14 17.20 0.28
N ILE A 128 4.29 17.40 -0.39
CA ILE A 128 5.28 18.39 0.04
C ILE A 128 4.92 19.73 -0.58
N ILE A 129 4.69 20.73 0.28
CA ILE A 129 4.43 22.11 -0.13
C ILE A 129 5.74 22.89 0.01
N SER A 130 6.40 23.16 -1.12
CA SER A 130 7.67 23.89 -1.16
C SER A 130 7.53 25.36 -1.59
N ASP A 131 6.36 25.73 -2.12
CA ASP A 131 6.04 27.10 -2.53
C ASP A 131 4.65 27.53 -2.07
N PRO A 132 4.53 27.91 -0.78
CA PRO A 132 3.25 28.22 -0.14
C PRO A 132 2.78 29.64 -0.49
N THR A 133 2.50 29.89 -1.77
CA THR A 133 1.90 31.16 -2.22
C THR A 133 0.46 31.29 -1.75
N GLU A 134 -0.10 32.50 -1.73
CA GLU A 134 -1.52 32.72 -1.37
C GLU A 134 -2.47 31.89 -2.24
N GLN A 135 -2.15 31.75 -3.54
CA GLN A 135 -2.90 30.91 -4.47
C GLN A 135 -2.85 29.44 -4.06
N VAL A 136 -1.64 28.90 -3.83
CA VAL A 136 -1.43 27.49 -3.45
C VAL A 136 -2.15 27.17 -2.14
N LEU A 137 -1.97 28.02 -1.11
CA LEU A 137 -2.59 27.81 0.20
C LEU A 137 -4.10 28.03 0.19
N GLY A 138 -4.59 28.95 -0.64
CA GLY A 138 -6.00 29.34 -0.65
C GLY A 138 -6.89 28.52 -1.59
N GLN A 139 -6.34 27.88 -2.61
CA GLN A 139 -7.13 27.27 -3.70
C GLN A 139 -6.73 25.83 -4.05
N GLU A 140 -5.54 25.36 -3.64
CA GLU A 140 -5.00 24.08 -4.13
C GLU A 140 -4.89 23.00 -3.06
N LEU A 141 -5.05 23.35 -1.79
CA LEU A 141 -5.22 22.37 -0.72
C LEU A 141 -6.65 21.81 -0.71
N PRO A 142 -6.85 20.56 -0.23
CA PRO A 142 -8.17 19.95 -0.04
C PRO A 142 -9.09 20.77 0.86
#